data_AF-A0A7V9DSN6-F1
#
_entry.id   AF-A0A7V9DSN6-F1
#
_cell.length_a   1.000
_cell.length_b   1.000
_cell.length_c   1.000
_cell.angle_alpha   90.00
_cell.angle_beta   90.00
_cell.angle_gamma   90.00
#
_symmetry.space_group_name_H-M   'P 1'
#
loop_
_entity.id
_entity.type
_entity.pdbx_description
1 polymer ?
#
loop_
_entity_poly.entity_id
_entity_poly.type
_entity_poly.pdbx_seq_one_letter_code
_entity_poly.pdbx_strand_id
1 'polypeptide(L)' 'MSAQPLLDQRWRFTVEACERMGRLGIVDEDDRVELLDGEIVAMSPIWPQHASIVNRLAELLIQRLAGRAPR' A
#
# COMPACT_ATOMS: atom_id res chain seq x y z
N MET A 1 -35.49 11.25 17.91
CA MET A 1 -34.04 11.50 17.93
C MET A 1 -33.37 10.42 17.09
N SER A 2 -33.23 10.67 15.80
CA SER A 2 -32.53 9.78 14.89
C SER A 2 -31.04 9.94 15.15
N ALA A 3 -30.38 8.93 15.72
CA ALA A 3 -28.93 8.90 15.79
C ALA A 3 -28.40 8.78 14.36
N GLN A 4 -27.95 9.89 13.79
CA GLN A 4 -27.13 9.83 12.59
C GLN A 4 -25.87 9.03 12.95
N PRO A 5 -25.54 7.96 12.22
CA PRO A 5 -24.33 7.20 12.50
C PRO A 5 -23.12 8.14 12.36
N LEU A 6 -22.09 7.92 13.19
CA LEU A 6 -20.82 8.66 13.21
C LEU A 6 -19.97 8.41 11.93
N LEU A 7 -20.60 8.32 10.76
CA LEU A 7 -19.95 8.05 9.48
C LEU A 7 -18.96 9.15 9.06
N ASP A 8 -19.02 10.31 9.71
CA ASP A 8 -18.12 11.43 9.47
C ASP A 8 -16.86 11.40 10.36
N GLN A 9 -16.79 10.47 11.33
CA GLN A 9 -15.62 10.30 12.17
C GLN A 9 -14.68 9.27 11.54
N ARG A 10 -13.98 9.68 10.47
CA ARG A 10 -12.92 8.88 9.84
C ARG A 10 -11.81 8.63 10.87
N TRP A 11 -11.74 7.40 11.36
CA TRP A 11 -10.63 6.95 12.19
C TRP A 11 -9.36 6.90 11.33
N ARG A 12 -8.28 7.52 11.83
CA ARG A 12 -6.97 7.46 11.15
C ARG A 12 -6.15 6.31 11.70
N PHE A 13 -5.77 5.39 10.82
CA PHE A 13 -4.88 4.28 11.11
C PHE A 13 -3.43 4.75 11.23
N THR A 14 -2.72 4.18 12.19
CA THR A 14 -1.25 4.27 12.27
C THR A 14 -0.63 3.08 11.54
N VAL A 15 0.67 3.17 11.25
CA VAL A 15 1.44 2.04 10.73
C VAL A 15 1.33 0.83 11.67
N GLU A 16 1.51 1.05 12.98
CA GLU A 16 1.41 -0.01 14.00
C GLU A 16 0.04 -0.70 13.99
N ALA A 17 -1.04 0.07 13.83
CA ALA A 17 -2.39 -0.47 13.73
C ALA A 17 -2.53 -1.35 12.47
N CYS A 18 -2.04 -0.87 11.31
CA CYS A 18 -2.04 -1.65 10.07
C CYS A 18 -1.27 -2.97 10.20
N GLU A 19 -0.06 -2.93 10.75
CA GLU A 19 0.72 -4.14 10.99
C GLU A 19 0.03 -5.12 11.95
N ARG A 20 -0.64 -4.59 13.00
CA ARG A 20 -1.40 -5.42 13.94
C ARG A 20 -2.57 -6.12 13.26
N MET A 21 -3.28 -5.45 12.35
CA MET A 21 -4.35 -6.08 11.59
C MET A 21 -3.83 -7.16 10.65
N GLY A 22 -2.66 -6.95 10.03
CA GLY A 22 -1.96 -7.97 9.26
C GLY A 22 -1.64 -9.21 10.09
N ARG A 23 -1.04 -9.01 11.28
CA ARG A 23 -0.75 -10.11 12.22
C ARG A 23 -2.00 -10.85 12.72
N LEU A 24 -3.15 -10.17 12.76
CA LEU A 24 -4.42 -10.73 13.18
C LEU A 24 -5.24 -11.34 12.02
N GLY A 25 -4.76 -11.24 10.78
CA GLY A 25 -5.48 -11.71 9.59
C GLY A 25 -6.76 -10.94 9.30
N ILE A 26 -6.87 -9.69 9.76
CA ILE A 26 -8.00 -8.80 9.44
C ILE A 26 -7.83 -8.23 8.03
N VAL A 27 -6.58 -8.03 7.63
CA VAL A 27 -6.17 -7.70 6.27
C VAL A 27 -5.01 -8.64 5.93
N ASP A 28 -5.05 -9.29 4.78
CA ASP A 28 -3.98 -10.19 4.35
C ASP A 28 -3.28 -9.73 3.06
N GLU A 29 -2.35 -10.55 2.55
CA GLU A 29 -1.55 -10.24 1.37
C GLU A 29 -2.38 -10.22 0.08
N ASP A 30 -3.48 -10.98 0.03
CA ASP A 30 -4.38 -11.06 -1.12
C ASP A 30 -5.31 -9.85 -1.19
N ASP A 31 -5.63 -9.21 -0.05
CA ASP A 31 -6.42 -7.98 0.01
C ASP A 31 -5.73 -6.79 -0.70
N ARG A 32 -4.39 -6.80 -0.78
CA ARG A 32 -3.54 -5.79 -1.41
C ARG A 32 -3.98 -4.35 -1.08
N VAL A 33 -3.68 -3.88 0.13
CA VAL A 33 -4.02 -2.51 0.58
C VAL A 33 -2.82 -1.60 0.74
N GLU A 34 -3.06 -0.29 0.78
CA GLU A 34 -2.08 0.76 1.10
C GLU A 34 -2.57 1.62 2.26
N LEU A 35 -1.64 2.09 3.11
CA LEU A 35 -1.92 3.10 4.14
C LEU A 35 -1.54 4.49 3.61
N LEU A 36 -2.55 5.31 3.26
CA LEU A 36 -2.37 6.66 2.74
C LEU A 36 -3.06 7.67 3.66
N ASP A 37 -2.33 8.64 4.20
CA ASP A 37 -2.85 9.69 5.09
C ASP A 37 -3.66 9.20 6.31
N GLY A 38 -3.35 7.98 6.78
CA GLY A 38 -4.06 7.33 7.86
C GLY A 38 -5.28 6.53 7.40
N GLU A 39 -5.40 6.22 6.11
CA GLU A 39 -6.52 5.48 5.54
C GLU A 39 -6.05 4.25 4.81
N ILE A 40 -6.84 3.18 4.92
CA ILE A 40 -6.58 1.94 4.23
C ILE A 40 -7.35 1.98 2.93
N VAL A 41 -6.62 2.02 1.83
CA VAL A 41 -7.18 2.04 0.48
C VAL A 41 -6.81 0.76 -0.24
N ALA A 42 -7.67 0.30 -1.13
CA ALA A 42 -7.33 -0.82 -2.00
C ALA A 42 -6.23 -0.39 -2.97
N MET A 43 -5.18 -1.19 -3.08
CA MET A 43 -4.11 -0.96 -4.04
C MET A 43 -4.68 -1.08 -5.45
N SER A 44 -4.19 -0.22 -6.35
CA SER A 44 -4.55 -0.35 -7.76
C SER A 44 -4.16 -1.75 -8.29
N PRO A 45 -5.01 -2.38 -9.12
CA PRO A 45 -4.68 -3.66 -9.73
C PRO A 45 -3.44 -3.52 -10.61
N ILE A 46 -2.45 -4.39 -10.38
CA ILE A 46 -1.26 -4.48 -11.22
C ILE A 46 -1.61 -5.37 -12.42
N TRP A 47 -2.02 -4.75 -13.51
CA TRP A 47 -2.26 -5.46 -14.76
C TRP A 47 -0.95 -5.89 -15.44
N PRO A 48 -0.96 -6.90 -16.33
CA PRO A 48 0.25 -7.37 -17.01
C PRO A 48 1.06 -6.26 -17.71
N GLN A 49 0.38 -5.25 -18.26
CA GLN A 49 1.02 -4.11 -18.90
C GLN A 49 1.77 -3.23 -17.88
N HIS A 50 1.15 -2.95 -16.74
CA HIS A 50 1.79 -2.21 -15.64
C HIS A 50 3.01 -2.97 -15.12
N ALA A 51 2.87 -4.28 -14.87
CA ALA A 51 3.97 -5.13 -14.41
C ALA A 51 5.15 -5.14 -15.39
N SER A 52 4.87 -5.25 -16.69
CA SER A 52 5.91 -5.22 -17.74
C SER A 52 6.69 -3.91 -17.75
N ILE A 53 6.00 -2.76 -17.66
CA ILE A 53 6.63 -1.44 -17.61
C ILE A 53 7.47 -1.30 -16.34
N VAL A 54 6.95 -1.68 -15.17
CA VAL A 54 7.67 -1.63 -13.90
C VAL A 54 8.93 -2.50 -13.94
N ASN A 55 8.83 -3.74 -14.43
CA ASN A 55 9.97 -4.64 -14.55
C ASN A 55 11.03 -4.07 -15.48
N ARG A 56 10.62 -3.53 -16.63
CA ARG A 56 11.57 -2.93 -17.59
C ARG A 56 12.28 -1.72 -17.00
N LEU A 57 11.57 -0.87 -16.27
CA LEU A 57 12.17 0.27 -15.58
C LEU A 57 13.14 -0.18 -14.49
N ALA A 58 12.77 -1.16 -13.68
CA ALA A 58 13.62 -1.72 -12.64
C ALA A 58 14.94 -2.28 -13.22
N GLU A 59 14.87 -3.06 -14.29
CA GLU A 59 16.06 -3.57 -15.00
C GLU A 59 16.99 -2.44 -15.45
N LEU A 60 16.44 -1.40 -16.08
CA LEU A 60 17.22 -0.26 -16.57
C LEU A 60 17.86 0.50 -15.41
N LEU A 61 17.13 0.73 -14.32
CA LEU A 61 17.66 1.41 -13.13
C LEU A 61 18.77 0.60 -12.47
N ILE A 62 18.56 -0.71 -12.28
CA ILE A 62 19.58 -1.61 -11.71
C ILE A 62 20.85 -1.57 -12.57
N GLN A 63 20.74 -1.72 -13.89
CA GLN A 63 21.90 -1.68 -14.79
C GLN A 63 22.67 -0.35 -14.72
N ARG A 64 21.97 0.77 -14.56
CA ARG A 64 22.57 2.12 -14.57
C ARG A 64 23.06 2.59 -13.20
N LEU A 65 22.57 1.97 -12.12
CA LEU A 65 22.92 2.33 -10.74
C LEU A 65 23.76 1.26 -10.05
N ALA A 66 23.92 0.07 -10.64
CA ALA A 66 24.84 -0.94 -10.14
C ALA A 66 26.26 -0.36 -10.03
N GLY A 67 26.85 -0.44 -8.84
CA GLY A 67 28.16 0.14 -8.53
C GLY A 67 28.15 1.64 -8.21
N ARG A 68 27.01 2.33 -8.36
CA ARG A 68 26.79 3.69 -7.82
C ARG A 68 26.23 3.57 -6.41
N ALA A 69 27.03 3.03 -5.50
CA ALA A 69 26.70 3.12 -4.09
C ALA A 69 26.60 4.62 -3.72
N PRO A 70 25.49 5.11 -3.12
CA PRO A 70 25.58 6.31 -2.31
C PRO A 70 26.63 6.03 -1.23
N ARG A 71 27.65 6.90 -1.13
CA ARG A 71 28.62 6.85 -0.04
C ARG A 71 27.95 7.07 1.30
#